data_AF-A0A1M6FTG1-F1
#
_entry.id   AF-A0A1M6FTG1-F1
#
_cell.length_a   1.000
_cell.length_b   1.000
_cell.length_c   1.000
_cell.angle_alpha   90.00
_cell.angle_beta   90.00
_cell.angle_gamma   90.00
#
_symmetry.space_group_name_H-M   'P 1'
#
loop_
_entity.id
_entity.type
_entity.pdbx_description
1 polymer ?
#
loop_
_entity_poly.entity_id
_entity_poly.type
_entity_poly.pdbx_seq_one_letter_code
_entity_poly.pdbx_strand_id
1 'polypeptide(L)'
;MQPEPRTLTGKTRLAGLLGWPVSHSRSPRLHGIWLARHGIDGAYVPLPVAPERFPTAMRALADLGFRGANVTIPHKEAALAACDIVEEEARRIGAVNTLVFREDGRIEGWNTDGWGFLESLREQAPEFHVKRGPAVILGAGGGARAVAHALLSAGCPRLTLVNRSPARAEALAAELSAHGAAVEVATAPPLEEAALLVNTTSQGMQGQPPLAIDLAPLPAGAVVADIVYVPLETPLLAAARARGLRGVDGLGMLLHQGRRGFQAWFGAMPSVDAELRGLIAADIPPR
;
A
#
# COMPACT_ATOMS: atom_id res chain seq x y z
N MET A 1 -19.29 -17.46 24.79
CA MET A 1 -20.51 -16.98 24.12
C MET A 1 -20.08 -16.55 22.72
N GLN A 2 -20.54 -17.22 21.66
CA GLN A 2 -20.22 -16.74 20.31
C GLN A 2 -20.88 -15.37 20.13
N PRO A 3 -20.19 -14.36 19.58
CA PRO A 3 -20.82 -13.06 19.34
C PRO A 3 -22.01 -13.29 18.40
N GLU A 4 -23.17 -12.73 18.73
CA GLU A 4 -24.33 -12.80 17.83
C GLU A 4 -23.95 -12.29 16.43
N PRO A 5 -24.42 -12.94 15.36
CA PRO A 5 -24.17 -12.47 14.01
C PRO A 5 -24.67 -11.04 13.89
N ARG A 6 -23.76 -10.11 13.55
CA ARG A 6 -24.16 -8.71 13.36
C ARG A 6 -25.12 -8.60 12.20
N THR A 7 -26.37 -8.29 12.53
CA THR A 7 -27.39 -7.93 11.55
C THR A 7 -27.27 -6.46 11.20
N LEU A 8 -27.13 -6.16 9.91
CA LEU A 8 -27.14 -4.79 9.39
C LEU A 8 -28.47 -4.11 9.72
N THR A 9 -28.43 -2.83 10.10
CA THR A 9 -29.64 -2.03 10.36
C THR A 9 -29.88 -0.98 9.27
N GLY A 10 -31.00 -0.26 9.33
CA GLY A 10 -31.25 0.90 8.46
C GLY A 10 -30.26 2.07 8.64
N LYS A 11 -29.34 2.01 9.61
CA LYS A 11 -28.31 3.03 9.87
C LYS A 11 -26.90 2.56 9.48
N THR A 12 -26.78 1.41 8.83
CA THR A 12 -25.51 0.79 8.44
C THR A 12 -24.66 1.77 7.62
N ARG A 13 -23.40 1.96 8.02
CA ARG A 13 -22.41 2.71 7.22
C ARG A 13 -21.78 1.78 6.17
N LEU A 14 -21.70 2.22 4.93
CA LEU A 14 -21.15 1.41 3.84
C LEU A 14 -19.83 1.98 3.32
N ALA A 15 -18.84 1.11 3.13
CA ALA A 15 -17.66 1.37 2.33
C ALA A 15 -17.37 0.16 1.43
N GLY A 16 -16.42 0.27 0.51
CA GLY A 16 -16.08 -0.88 -0.33
C GLY A 16 -14.72 -0.80 -1.00
N LEU A 17 -14.46 -1.74 -1.90
CA LEU A 17 -13.25 -1.80 -2.72
C LEU A 17 -13.63 -1.84 -4.21
N LEU A 18 -13.33 -0.77 -4.93
CA LEU A 18 -13.44 -0.68 -6.38
C LEU A 18 -12.18 -1.23 -7.06
N GLY A 19 -12.35 -2.13 -8.02
CA GLY A 19 -11.25 -2.66 -8.83
C GLY A 19 -11.73 -3.72 -9.83
N TRP A 20 -10.79 -4.29 -10.59
CA TRP A 20 -11.11 -5.31 -11.58
C TRP A 20 -9.94 -6.26 -11.87
N PRO A 21 -9.99 -7.53 -11.45
CA PRO A 21 -10.92 -8.14 -10.49
C PRO A 21 -10.55 -7.81 -9.03
N VAL A 22 -11.47 -8.04 -8.07
CA VAL A 22 -11.27 -7.73 -6.63
C VAL A 22 -11.65 -8.85 -5.66
N SER A 23 -12.11 -10.00 -6.16
CA SER A 23 -12.58 -11.12 -5.32
C SER A 23 -11.50 -11.72 -4.42
N HIS A 24 -10.23 -11.59 -4.79
CA HIS A 24 -9.08 -12.09 -4.03
C HIS A 24 -8.60 -11.13 -2.92
N SER A 25 -9.22 -9.96 -2.80
CA SER A 25 -8.79 -8.96 -1.83
C SER A 25 -9.08 -9.39 -0.39
N ARG A 26 -8.11 -9.12 0.50
CA ARG A 26 -8.25 -9.31 1.94
C ARG A 26 -8.83 -8.10 2.67
N SER A 27 -9.04 -6.98 1.97
CA SER A 27 -9.62 -5.77 2.57
C SER A 27 -11.00 -6.00 3.20
N PRO A 28 -11.95 -6.74 2.58
CA PRO A 28 -13.23 -7.02 3.23
C PRO A 28 -13.10 -7.73 4.58
N ARG A 29 -12.17 -8.70 4.69
CA ARG A 29 -11.89 -9.40 5.95
C ARG A 29 -11.27 -8.46 6.99
N LEU A 30 -10.28 -7.66 6.59
CA LEU A 30 -9.62 -6.66 7.45
C LEU A 30 -10.62 -5.66 8.03
N HIS A 31 -11.38 -4.99 7.16
CA HIS A 31 -12.37 -4.01 7.57
C HIS A 31 -13.51 -4.65 8.38
N GLY A 32 -13.92 -5.88 8.04
CA GLY A 32 -14.90 -6.65 8.82
C GLY A 32 -14.45 -6.92 10.26
N ILE A 33 -13.18 -7.28 10.47
CA ILE A 33 -12.61 -7.47 11.81
C ILE A 33 -12.61 -6.15 12.60
N TRP A 34 -12.21 -5.04 11.97
CA TRP A 34 -12.22 -3.75 12.65
C TRP A 34 -13.63 -3.26 12.97
N LEU A 35 -14.59 -3.42 12.06
CA LEU A 35 -16.01 -3.17 12.36
C LEU A 35 -16.41 -3.96 13.61
N ALA A 36 -16.12 -5.28 13.63
CA ALA A 36 -16.40 -6.18 14.75
C ALA A 36 -15.78 -5.70 16.07
N ARG A 37 -14.49 -5.33 16.07
CA ARG A 37 -13.79 -4.85 17.25
C ARG A 37 -14.34 -3.52 17.79
N HIS A 38 -14.77 -2.62 16.90
CA HIS A 38 -15.22 -1.28 17.29
C HIS A 38 -16.73 -1.16 17.58
N GLY A 39 -17.50 -2.24 17.56
CA GLY A 39 -18.95 -2.13 17.80
C GLY A 39 -19.74 -1.42 16.68
N ILE A 40 -19.16 -1.22 15.48
CA ILE A 40 -19.73 -0.36 14.45
C ILE A 40 -20.72 -1.12 13.55
N ASP A 41 -21.94 -0.59 13.41
CA ASP A 41 -22.90 -1.01 12.40
C ASP A 41 -22.45 -0.52 11.01
N GLY A 42 -21.70 -1.38 10.32
CA GLY A 42 -21.17 -1.08 9.00
C GLY A 42 -20.82 -2.32 8.20
N ALA A 43 -20.62 -2.14 6.91
CA ALA A 43 -20.16 -3.17 6.00
C ALA A 43 -19.11 -2.63 5.04
N TYR A 44 -18.14 -3.50 4.71
CA TYR A 44 -17.15 -3.26 3.68
C TYR A 44 -17.23 -4.35 2.62
N VAL A 45 -17.51 -3.99 1.37
CA VAL A 45 -17.79 -4.96 0.29
C VAL A 45 -16.85 -4.83 -0.90
N PRO A 46 -16.46 -5.94 -1.56
CA PRO A 46 -15.78 -5.89 -2.84
C PRO A 46 -16.75 -5.50 -3.96
N LEU A 47 -16.34 -4.56 -4.81
CA LEU A 47 -17.15 -3.98 -5.88
C LEU A 47 -16.39 -4.11 -7.21
N PRO A 48 -16.59 -5.21 -7.96
CA PRO A 48 -15.95 -5.40 -9.25
C PRO A 48 -16.55 -4.44 -10.29
N VAL A 49 -15.72 -3.54 -10.83
CA VAL A 49 -16.15 -2.53 -11.81
C VAL A 49 -15.19 -2.54 -12.99
N ALA A 50 -15.67 -2.81 -14.20
CA ALA A 50 -14.85 -2.72 -15.42
C ALA A 50 -14.34 -1.27 -15.66
N PRO A 51 -13.15 -1.07 -16.26
CA PRO A 51 -12.53 0.27 -16.41
C PRO A 51 -13.45 1.33 -17.02
N GLU A 52 -14.11 1.00 -18.12
CA GLU A 52 -15.06 1.86 -18.84
C GLU A 52 -16.27 2.30 -18.01
N ARG A 53 -16.58 1.61 -16.91
CA ARG A 53 -17.68 1.96 -16.00
C ARG A 53 -17.22 2.65 -14.71
N PHE A 54 -15.92 2.78 -14.50
CA PHE A 54 -15.37 3.22 -13.21
C PHE A 54 -15.87 4.62 -12.78
N PRO A 55 -15.76 5.69 -13.61
CA PRO A 55 -16.18 7.03 -13.17
C PRO A 55 -17.68 7.08 -12.81
N THR A 56 -18.52 6.40 -13.59
CA THR A 56 -19.96 6.32 -13.35
C THR A 56 -20.28 5.55 -12.08
N ALA A 57 -19.64 4.39 -11.86
CA ALA A 57 -19.85 3.59 -10.66
C ALA A 57 -19.40 4.34 -9.39
N MET A 58 -18.27 5.06 -9.46
CA MET A 58 -17.76 5.86 -8.35
C MET A 58 -18.78 6.92 -7.90
N ARG A 59 -19.35 7.69 -8.85
CA ARG A 59 -20.39 8.70 -8.55
C ARG A 59 -21.66 8.05 -8.00
N ALA A 60 -22.10 6.95 -8.61
CA ALA A 60 -23.29 6.22 -8.15
C ALA A 60 -23.16 5.73 -6.70
N LEU A 61 -21.97 5.31 -6.25
CA LEU A 61 -21.78 4.91 -4.84
C LEU A 61 -22.00 6.07 -3.87
N ALA A 62 -21.55 7.28 -4.22
CA ALA A 62 -21.80 8.46 -3.41
C ALA A 62 -23.32 8.73 -3.30
N ASP A 63 -24.04 8.65 -4.43
CA ASP A 63 -25.50 8.84 -4.47
C ASP A 63 -26.26 7.75 -3.69
N LEU A 64 -25.73 6.52 -3.66
CA LEU A 64 -26.29 5.39 -2.89
C LEU A 64 -25.95 5.46 -1.39
N GLY A 65 -25.29 6.52 -0.93
CA GLY A 65 -25.02 6.75 0.49
C GLY A 65 -23.81 6.01 1.05
N PHE A 66 -22.90 5.49 0.20
CA PHE A 66 -21.61 5.02 0.70
C PHE A 66 -20.84 6.17 1.37
N ARG A 67 -20.00 5.84 2.34
CA ARG A 67 -19.07 6.79 2.97
C ARG A 67 -17.76 6.94 2.19
N GLY A 68 -17.47 5.98 1.32
CA GLY A 68 -16.29 5.99 0.47
C GLY A 68 -15.91 4.59 0.01
N ALA A 69 -14.73 4.48 -0.58
CA ALA A 69 -14.23 3.20 -1.06
C ALA A 69 -12.70 3.23 -1.19
N ASN A 70 -12.04 2.09 -1.02
CA ASN A 70 -10.72 1.92 -1.59
C ASN A 70 -10.81 1.74 -3.11
N VAL A 71 -9.73 2.10 -3.78
CA VAL A 71 -9.54 1.90 -5.21
C VAL A 71 -8.26 1.11 -5.43
N THR A 72 -8.35 0.04 -6.22
CA THR A 72 -7.21 -0.78 -6.63
C THR A 72 -7.13 -0.89 -8.14
N ILE A 73 -6.17 -1.69 -8.62
CA ILE A 73 -5.92 -1.92 -10.04
C ILE A 73 -7.24 -2.26 -10.76
N PRO A 74 -7.50 -1.69 -11.95
CA PRO A 74 -6.65 -0.73 -12.70
C PRO A 74 -7.02 0.75 -12.48
N HIS A 75 -7.81 1.09 -11.47
CA HIS A 75 -8.57 2.35 -11.45
C HIS A 75 -7.90 3.53 -10.75
N LYS A 76 -6.72 3.37 -10.15
CA LYS A 76 -6.15 4.41 -9.26
C LYS A 76 -5.88 5.75 -9.97
N GLU A 77 -5.49 5.72 -11.24
CA GLU A 77 -5.28 6.93 -12.06
C GLU A 77 -6.61 7.54 -12.50
N ALA A 78 -7.58 6.71 -12.91
CA ALA A 78 -8.93 7.16 -13.24
C ALA A 78 -9.65 7.78 -12.04
N ALA A 79 -9.40 7.26 -10.84
CA ALA A 79 -9.89 7.82 -9.58
C ALA A 79 -9.33 9.22 -9.34
N LEU A 80 -8.02 9.41 -9.54
CA LEU A 80 -7.40 10.73 -9.42
C LEU A 80 -8.08 11.75 -10.34
N ALA A 81 -8.29 11.40 -11.61
CA ALA A 81 -8.90 12.29 -12.59
C ALA A 81 -10.38 12.61 -12.30
N ALA A 82 -11.09 11.74 -11.58
CA ALA A 82 -12.53 11.87 -11.36
C ALA A 82 -12.92 12.49 -9.99
N CYS A 83 -11.96 12.62 -9.05
CA CYS A 83 -12.18 13.25 -7.75
C CYS A 83 -12.36 14.77 -7.86
N ASP A 84 -13.20 15.34 -7.01
CA ASP A 84 -13.43 16.79 -6.93
C ASP A 84 -12.35 17.50 -6.10
N ILE A 85 -11.83 16.79 -5.09
CA ILE A 85 -10.77 17.25 -4.19
C ILE A 85 -9.74 16.13 -4.13
N VAL A 86 -8.46 16.47 -4.14
CA VAL A 86 -7.38 15.49 -4.04
C VAL A 86 -6.37 15.97 -3.00
N GLU A 87 -5.96 15.10 -2.09
CA GLU A 87 -4.87 15.37 -1.17
C GLU A 87 -3.57 15.62 -1.96
N GLU A 88 -2.75 16.55 -1.48
CA GLU A 88 -1.50 16.92 -2.14
C GLU A 88 -0.59 15.72 -2.41
N GLU A 89 -0.47 14.80 -1.46
CA GLU A 89 0.32 13.58 -1.62
C GLU A 89 -0.24 12.67 -2.73
N ALA A 90 -1.56 12.53 -2.84
CA ALA A 90 -2.20 11.76 -3.91
C ALA A 90 -2.00 12.41 -5.29
N ARG A 91 -1.98 13.74 -5.38
CA ARG A 91 -1.65 14.47 -6.62
C ARG A 91 -0.21 14.20 -7.03
N ARG A 92 0.74 14.30 -6.09
CA ARG A 92 2.15 14.02 -6.34
C ARG A 92 2.37 12.57 -6.75
N ILE A 93 1.72 11.62 -6.08
CA ILE A 93 1.74 10.21 -6.44
C ILE A 93 0.97 9.93 -7.75
N GLY A 94 0.23 10.88 -8.33
CA GLY A 94 -0.52 10.63 -9.57
C GLY A 94 -1.56 9.49 -9.47
N ALA A 95 -2.00 9.14 -8.26
CA ALA A 95 -2.91 8.01 -8.04
C ALA A 95 -3.70 8.15 -6.73
N VAL A 96 -4.97 7.72 -6.75
CA VAL A 96 -5.86 7.67 -5.57
C VAL A 96 -6.18 6.21 -5.22
N ASN A 97 -5.98 5.81 -3.96
CA ASN A 97 -6.32 4.47 -3.46
C ASN A 97 -7.47 4.49 -2.42
N THR A 98 -7.92 5.67 -2.00
CA THR A 98 -8.90 5.87 -0.93
C THR A 98 -9.79 7.06 -1.31
N LEU A 99 -11.09 6.81 -1.43
CA LEU A 99 -12.12 7.79 -1.71
C LEU A 99 -12.92 8.08 -0.45
N VAL A 100 -13.22 9.34 -0.21
CA VAL A 100 -14.10 9.79 0.87
C VAL A 100 -15.24 10.58 0.25
N PHE A 101 -16.48 10.13 0.46
CA PHE A 101 -17.68 10.78 -0.06
C PHE A 101 -18.19 11.75 0.99
N ARG A 102 -18.12 13.05 0.67
CA ARG A 102 -18.47 14.14 1.59
C ARG A 102 -19.98 14.36 1.59
N GLU A 103 -20.48 14.92 2.68
CA GLU A 103 -21.91 15.24 2.83
C GLU A 103 -22.39 16.32 1.85
N ASP A 104 -21.48 17.15 1.34
CA ASP A 104 -21.76 18.14 0.29
C ASP A 104 -21.75 17.57 -1.13
N GLY A 105 -21.66 16.24 -1.28
CA GLY A 105 -21.66 15.53 -2.55
C GLY A 105 -20.32 15.48 -3.27
N ARG A 106 -19.27 16.14 -2.74
CA ARG A 106 -17.93 16.07 -3.33
C ARG A 106 -17.22 14.76 -2.98
N ILE A 107 -16.40 14.31 -3.92
CA ILE A 107 -15.53 13.14 -3.77
C ILE A 107 -14.11 13.61 -3.52
N GLU A 108 -13.59 13.23 -2.36
CA GLU A 108 -12.21 13.50 -1.96
C GLU A 108 -11.33 12.26 -2.16
N GLY A 109 -10.20 12.43 -2.82
CA GLY A 109 -9.25 11.37 -3.16
C GLY A 109 -7.95 11.47 -2.36
N TRP A 110 -7.60 10.39 -1.67
CA TRP A 110 -6.36 10.24 -0.90
C TRP A 110 -5.51 9.08 -1.44
N ASN A 111 -4.24 9.08 -1.05
CA ASN A 111 -3.35 7.95 -1.25
C ASN A 111 -2.69 7.56 0.07
N THR A 112 -3.05 6.39 0.58
CA THR A 112 -2.59 5.89 1.88
C THR A 112 -1.53 4.80 1.76
N ASP A 113 -1.15 4.38 0.55
CA ASP A 113 -0.18 3.30 0.32
C ASP A 113 1.19 3.67 0.92
N GLY A 114 1.69 4.87 0.60
CA GLY A 114 2.98 5.35 1.11
C GLY A 114 3.00 5.51 2.63
N TRP A 115 1.92 6.03 3.22
CA TRP A 115 1.77 6.11 4.67
C TRP A 115 1.75 4.70 5.31
N GLY A 116 1.00 3.77 4.73
CA GLY A 116 0.95 2.38 5.18
C GLY A 116 2.30 1.68 5.13
N PHE A 117 3.09 1.96 4.09
CA PHE A 117 4.46 1.44 3.98
C PHE A 117 5.36 1.97 5.11
N LEU A 118 5.34 3.28 5.40
CA LEU A 118 6.15 3.86 6.47
C LEU A 118 5.75 3.35 7.85
N GLU A 119 4.45 3.18 8.12
CA GLU A 119 3.97 2.58 9.38
C GLU A 119 4.42 1.12 9.50
N SER A 120 4.35 0.34 8.42
CA SER A 120 4.86 -1.03 8.37
C SER A 120 6.36 -1.11 8.64
N LEU A 121 7.13 -0.18 8.07
CA LEU A 121 8.57 -0.09 8.27
C LEU A 121 8.91 0.24 9.74
N ARG A 122 8.18 1.20 10.35
CA ARG A 122 8.33 1.56 11.76
C ARG A 122 8.00 0.40 12.70
N GLU A 123 6.95 -0.35 12.40
CA GLU A 123 6.52 -1.50 13.21
C GLU A 123 7.54 -2.65 13.14
N GLN A 124 7.99 -3.02 11.93
CA GLN A 124 8.79 -4.23 11.72
C GLN A 124 10.31 -3.98 11.88
N ALA A 125 10.76 -2.73 11.71
CA ALA A 125 12.14 -2.28 11.85
C ALA A 125 12.23 -0.99 12.69
N PRO A 126 11.89 -1.03 14.00
CA PRO A 126 11.77 0.16 14.85
C PRO A 126 13.07 0.97 14.99
N GLU A 127 14.22 0.30 14.91
CA GLU A 127 15.55 0.93 14.97
C GLU A 127 15.97 1.59 13.66
N PHE A 128 15.19 1.43 12.57
CA PHE A 128 15.51 2.00 11.27
C PHE A 128 14.89 3.39 11.11
N HIS A 129 15.73 4.34 10.70
CA HIS A 129 15.29 5.68 10.32
C HIS A 129 15.57 5.92 8.84
N VAL A 130 14.57 6.38 8.08
CA VAL A 130 14.69 6.67 6.64
C VAL A 130 15.83 7.66 6.33
N LYS A 131 16.11 8.58 7.24
CA LYS A 131 17.21 9.56 7.12
C LYS A 131 18.62 8.96 7.27
N ARG A 132 18.75 7.70 7.69
CA ARG A 132 20.04 7.06 8.01
C ARG A 132 20.93 6.88 6.78
N GLY A 133 20.35 6.74 5.59
CA GLY A 133 21.14 6.57 4.39
C GLY A 133 20.29 6.35 3.13
N PRO A 134 20.96 6.13 1.99
CA PRO A 134 20.31 5.93 0.69
C PRO A 134 19.31 4.76 0.69
N ALA A 135 18.26 4.88 -0.11
CA ALA A 135 17.32 3.80 -0.39
C ALA A 135 17.39 3.38 -1.86
N VAL A 136 17.20 2.08 -2.12
CA VAL A 136 17.09 1.50 -3.46
C VAL A 136 15.70 0.91 -3.61
N ILE A 137 14.96 1.31 -4.63
CA ILE A 137 13.66 0.74 -4.99
C ILE A 137 13.79 -0.06 -6.28
N LEU A 138 13.38 -1.32 -6.22
CA LEU A 138 13.22 -2.18 -7.39
C LEU A 138 11.78 -2.04 -7.91
N GLY A 139 11.63 -1.52 -9.13
CA GLY A 139 10.35 -1.28 -9.80
C GLY A 139 10.08 0.21 -10.08
N ALA A 140 9.18 0.46 -11.02
CA ALA A 140 8.69 1.80 -11.38
C ALA A 140 7.17 1.80 -11.65
N GLY A 141 6.43 1.00 -10.87
CA GLY A 141 4.97 0.93 -10.90
C GLY A 141 4.29 1.78 -9.84
N GLY A 142 2.97 1.65 -9.67
CA GLY A 142 2.22 2.43 -8.67
C GLY A 142 2.70 2.22 -7.22
N GLY A 143 3.10 1.00 -6.86
CA GLY A 143 3.72 0.72 -5.55
C GLY A 143 5.06 1.42 -5.37
N ALA A 144 5.93 1.35 -6.39
CA ALA A 144 7.22 2.06 -6.41
C ALA A 144 7.03 3.56 -6.21
N ARG A 145 6.07 4.14 -6.93
CA ARG A 145 5.73 5.56 -6.87
C ARG A 145 5.30 5.99 -5.47
N ALA A 146 4.33 5.29 -4.87
CA ALA A 146 3.86 5.61 -3.52
C ALA A 146 4.96 5.48 -2.46
N VAL A 147 5.78 4.42 -2.55
CA VAL A 147 6.92 4.21 -1.63
C VAL A 147 7.99 5.28 -1.83
N ALA A 148 8.33 5.63 -3.07
CA ALA A 148 9.32 6.66 -3.38
C ALA A 148 8.93 8.02 -2.81
N HIS A 149 7.69 8.48 -3.05
CA HIS A 149 7.19 9.72 -2.46
C HIS A 149 7.25 9.68 -0.93
N ALA A 150 6.78 8.59 -0.31
CA ALA A 150 6.78 8.47 1.14
C ALA A 150 8.19 8.51 1.75
N LEU A 151 9.16 7.83 1.13
CA LEU A 151 10.55 7.83 1.58
C LEU A 151 11.19 9.22 1.44
N LEU A 152 10.98 9.90 0.31
CA LEU A 152 11.49 11.26 0.10
C LEU A 152 10.86 12.25 1.08
N SER A 153 9.54 12.20 1.26
CA SER A 153 8.81 13.00 2.27
C SER A 153 9.27 12.72 3.70
N ALA A 154 9.73 11.50 4.01
CA ALA A 154 10.32 11.13 5.29
C ALA A 154 11.79 11.55 5.45
N GLY A 155 12.39 12.15 4.42
CA GLY A 155 13.76 12.69 4.43
C GLY A 155 14.83 11.69 3.98
N CYS A 156 14.49 10.76 3.10
CA CYS A 156 15.47 9.88 2.45
C CYS A 156 16.53 10.75 1.73
N PRO A 157 17.82 10.62 2.06
CA PRO A 157 18.85 11.53 1.54
C PRO A 157 19.15 11.33 0.06
N ARG A 158 19.03 10.10 -0.45
CA ARG A 158 19.19 9.73 -1.86
C ARG A 158 18.35 8.51 -2.17
N LEU A 159 17.65 8.52 -3.30
CA LEU A 159 16.83 7.41 -3.76
C LEU A 159 17.34 6.91 -5.11
N THR A 160 17.62 5.61 -5.24
CA THR A 160 17.94 5.00 -6.53
C THR A 160 16.79 4.11 -6.99
N LEU A 161 16.30 4.37 -8.19
CA LEU A 161 15.29 3.56 -8.86
C LEU A 161 15.96 2.57 -9.81
N VAL A 162 15.57 1.31 -9.73
CA VAL A 162 16.04 0.24 -10.62
C VAL A 162 14.84 -0.44 -11.23
N ASN A 163 14.77 -0.49 -12.55
CA ASN A 163 13.64 -1.12 -13.24
C ASN A 163 14.10 -1.77 -14.54
N ARG A 164 13.44 -2.89 -14.91
CA ARG A 164 13.73 -3.61 -16.17
C ARG A 164 13.64 -2.72 -17.41
N SER A 165 12.72 -1.74 -17.39
CA SER A 165 12.62 -0.70 -18.42
C SER A 165 13.17 0.60 -17.84
N PRO A 166 14.38 1.03 -18.24
CA PRO A 166 15.00 2.26 -17.75
C PRO A 166 14.11 3.49 -17.95
N ALA A 167 13.49 3.61 -19.13
CA ALA A 167 12.58 4.72 -19.45
C ALA A 167 11.46 4.94 -18.42
N ARG A 168 10.92 3.87 -17.81
CA ARG A 168 9.91 4.00 -16.75
C ARG A 168 10.50 4.52 -15.44
N ALA A 169 11.71 4.11 -15.09
CA ALA A 169 12.40 4.62 -13.90
C ALA A 169 12.86 6.06 -14.11
N GLU A 170 13.34 6.41 -15.31
CA GLU A 170 13.72 7.78 -15.71
C GLU A 170 12.53 8.74 -15.62
N ALA A 171 11.37 8.33 -16.15
CA ALA A 171 10.15 9.13 -16.05
C ALA A 171 9.74 9.38 -14.58
N LEU A 172 9.77 8.34 -13.73
CA LEU A 172 9.47 8.47 -12.31
C LEU A 172 10.54 9.33 -11.59
N ALA A 173 11.82 9.15 -11.89
CA ALA A 173 12.90 9.94 -11.30
C ALA A 173 12.78 11.42 -11.67
N ALA A 174 12.50 11.75 -12.93
CA ALA A 174 12.32 13.13 -13.38
C ALA A 174 11.17 13.82 -12.62
N GLU A 175 10.06 13.12 -12.42
CA GLU A 175 8.91 13.64 -11.68
C GLU A 175 9.23 13.90 -10.20
N LEU A 176 9.94 12.96 -9.56
CA LEU A 176 10.35 13.11 -8.16
C LEU A 176 11.39 14.24 -7.99
N SER A 177 12.37 14.30 -8.89
CA SER A 177 13.44 15.31 -8.87
C SER A 177 12.94 16.73 -9.16
N ALA A 178 11.82 16.89 -9.89
CA ALA A 178 11.18 18.19 -10.08
C ALA A 178 10.76 18.87 -8.76
N HIS A 179 10.67 18.10 -7.67
CA HIS A 179 10.36 18.59 -6.33
C HIS A 179 11.62 18.75 -5.45
N GLY A 180 12.82 18.76 -6.05
CA GLY A 180 14.09 18.97 -5.36
C GLY A 180 14.69 17.73 -4.69
N ALA A 181 14.15 16.54 -4.98
CA ALA A 181 14.65 15.27 -4.44
C ALA A 181 15.92 14.79 -5.18
N ALA A 182 16.85 14.17 -4.45
CA ALA A 182 17.99 13.47 -5.03
C ALA A 182 17.57 12.05 -5.47
N VAL A 183 17.15 11.92 -6.73
CA VAL A 183 16.72 10.64 -7.31
C VAL A 183 17.59 10.26 -8.50
N GLU A 184 18.12 9.04 -8.47
CA GLU A 184 18.97 8.46 -9.50
C GLU A 184 18.29 7.24 -10.12
N VAL A 185 18.68 6.92 -11.36
CA VAL A 185 18.29 5.67 -12.03
C VAL A 185 19.53 4.86 -12.28
N ALA A 186 19.47 3.56 -11.94
CA ALA A 186 20.56 2.64 -12.19
C ALA A 186 20.07 1.38 -12.91
N THR A 187 20.94 0.81 -13.74
CA THR A 187 20.69 -0.47 -14.43
C THR A 187 20.84 -1.67 -13.50
N ALA A 188 21.69 -1.54 -12.48
CA ALA A 188 21.89 -2.50 -11.40
C ALA A 188 21.75 -1.78 -10.05
N PRO A 189 21.27 -2.47 -9.00
CA PRO A 189 21.08 -1.85 -7.69
C PRO A 189 22.43 -1.56 -7.00
N PRO A 190 22.75 -0.31 -6.65
CA PRO A 190 23.95 0.03 -5.87
C PRO A 190 23.69 -0.27 -4.39
N LEU A 191 24.05 -1.46 -3.95
CA LEU A 191 23.68 -1.97 -2.62
C LEU A 191 24.69 -1.65 -1.52
N GLU A 192 25.94 -1.31 -1.88
CA GLU A 192 27.06 -1.09 -0.97
C GLU A 192 26.79 0.01 0.06
N GLU A 193 26.05 1.05 -0.34
CA GLU A 193 25.70 2.19 0.50
C GLU A 193 24.22 2.20 0.90
N ALA A 194 23.44 1.21 0.46
CA ALA A 194 22.00 1.21 0.67
C ALA A 194 21.65 0.88 2.13
N ALA A 195 21.00 1.84 2.81
CA ALA A 195 20.42 1.62 4.14
C ALA A 195 19.08 0.88 4.06
N LEU A 196 18.37 1.01 2.92
CA LEU A 196 17.09 0.35 2.66
C LEU A 196 17.04 -0.17 1.22
N LEU A 197 16.71 -1.44 1.05
CA LEU A 197 16.33 -2.03 -0.24
C LEU A 197 14.83 -2.35 -0.21
N VAL A 198 14.07 -1.89 -1.20
CA VAL A 198 12.63 -2.18 -1.31
C VAL A 198 12.31 -2.87 -2.63
N ASN A 199 11.77 -4.08 -2.59
CA ASN A 199 11.12 -4.69 -3.75
C ASN A 199 9.68 -4.16 -3.87
N THR A 200 9.40 -3.49 -4.97
CA THR A 200 8.04 -3.03 -5.34
C THR A 200 7.51 -3.71 -6.60
N THR A 201 8.21 -4.72 -7.09
CA THR A 201 7.81 -5.55 -8.23
C THR A 201 6.93 -6.71 -7.77
N SER A 202 6.36 -7.46 -8.73
CA SER A 202 5.65 -8.71 -8.47
C SER A 202 6.58 -9.92 -8.36
N GLN A 203 7.90 -9.78 -8.55
CA GLN A 203 8.83 -10.90 -8.46
C GLN A 203 8.91 -11.41 -7.02
N GLY A 204 8.92 -12.73 -6.85
CA GLY A 204 8.84 -13.39 -5.54
C GLY A 204 7.41 -13.63 -5.03
N MET A 205 6.40 -13.02 -5.66
CA MET A 205 4.99 -13.31 -5.39
C MET A 205 4.63 -14.73 -5.83
N GLN A 206 3.68 -15.38 -5.15
CA GLN A 206 3.19 -16.71 -5.51
C GLN A 206 2.70 -16.72 -6.98
N GLY A 207 3.18 -17.70 -7.75
CA GLY A 207 2.89 -17.81 -9.18
C GLY A 207 3.66 -16.84 -10.08
N GLN A 208 4.59 -16.04 -9.53
CA GLN A 208 5.49 -15.16 -10.27
C GLN A 208 6.94 -15.66 -10.21
N PRO A 209 7.80 -15.24 -11.17
CA PRO A 209 9.22 -15.55 -11.14
C PRO A 209 9.89 -15.07 -9.85
N PRO A 210 10.95 -15.75 -9.37
CA PRO A 210 11.73 -15.28 -8.23
C PRO A 210 12.48 -13.99 -8.59
N LEU A 211 12.73 -13.15 -7.59
CA LEU A 211 13.63 -12.00 -7.73
C LEU A 211 15.08 -12.49 -7.60
N ALA A 212 15.84 -12.41 -8.70
CA ALA A 212 17.28 -12.69 -8.68
C ALA A 212 18.04 -11.42 -8.29
N ILE A 213 18.64 -11.42 -7.10
CA ILE A 213 19.46 -10.32 -6.60
C ILE A 213 20.49 -10.86 -5.62
N ASP A 214 21.75 -10.43 -5.78
CA ASP A 214 22.78 -10.70 -4.79
C ASP A 214 22.70 -9.64 -3.68
N LEU A 215 22.46 -10.07 -2.45
CA LEU A 215 22.39 -9.18 -1.32
C LEU A 215 23.77 -8.93 -0.70
N ALA A 216 24.81 -9.71 -1.02
CA ALA A 216 26.13 -9.67 -0.40
C ALA A 216 26.71 -8.26 -0.19
N PRO A 217 26.52 -7.28 -1.09
CA PRO A 217 27.05 -5.93 -0.89
C PRO A 217 26.29 -5.09 0.16
N LEU A 218 25.07 -5.46 0.55
CA LEU A 218 24.30 -4.69 1.55
C LEU A 218 25.03 -4.64 2.90
N PRO A 219 25.12 -3.45 3.54
CA PRO A 219 25.66 -3.29 4.89
C PRO A 219 24.90 -4.12 5.94
N ALA A 220 25.60 -4.55 7.00
CA ALA A 220 25.04 -5.38 8.07
C ALA A 220 23.83 -4.76 8.81
N GLY A 221 23.72 -3.43 8.79
CA GLY A 221 22.59 -2.70 9.38
C GLY A 221 21.51 -2.29 8.38
N ALA A 222 21.54 -2.77 7.14
CA ALA A 222 20.54 -2.44 6.14
C ALA A 222 19.19 -3.16 6.41
N VAL A 223 18.11 -2.54 5.96
CA VAL A 223 16.77 -3.13 5.97
C VAL A 223 16.40 -3.59 4.55
N VAL A 224 15.78 -4.75 4.44
CA VAL A 224 15.22 -5.26 3.19
C VAL A 224 13.71 -5.36 3.34
N ALA A 225 12.98 -4.61 2.51
CA ALA A 225 11.52 -4.60 2.48
C ALA A 225 11.01 -5.19 1.18
N ASP A 226 9.89 -5.91 1.25
CA ASP A 226 9.19 -6.46 0.10
C ASP A 226 7.71 -6.15 0.23
N ILE A 227 7.11 -5.47 -0.75
CA ILE A 227 5.67 -5.16 -0.68
C ILE A 227 4.80 -6.36 -1.06
N VAL A 228 5.41 -7.44 -1.55
CA VAL A 228 4.77 -8.73 -1.70
C VAL A 228 4.42 -9.29 -0.32
N TYR A 229 3.20 -9.80 -0.19
CA TYR A 229 2.72 -10.44 1.04
C TYR A 229 2.14 -11.85 0.81
N VAL A 230 2.11 -12.33 -0.43
CA VAL A 230 1.77 -13.73 -0.76
C VAL A 230 2.91 -14.30 -1.59
N PRO A 231 3.80 -15.12 -1.02
CA PRO A 231 3.86 -15.53 0.39
C PRO A 231 4.38 -14.42 1.32
N LEU A 232 4.22 -14.59 2.64
CA LEU A 232 4.77 -13.67 3.64
C LEU A 232 6.30 -13.67 3.69
N GLU A 233 6.91 -14.86 3.55
CA GLU A 233 8.36 -15.00 3.41
C GLU A 233 8.71 -15.23 1.95
N THR A 234 9.09 -14.16 1.25
CA THR A 234 9.60 -14.22 -0.13
C THR A 234 11.05 -14.71 -0.16
N PRO A 235 11.61 -15.15 -1.31
CA PRO A 235 13.01 -15.57 -1.38
C PRO A 235 13.96 -14.42 -1.02
N LEU A 236 13.58 -13.18 -1.35
CA LEU A 236 14.31 -11.97 -0.97
C LEU A 236 14.41 -11.84 0.55
N LEU A 237 13.28 -11.94 1.26
CA LEU A 237 13.24 -11.80 2.71
C LEU A 237 13.97 -12.97 3.41
N ALA A 238 13.83 -14.19 2.89
CA ALA A 238 14.58 -15.35 3.41
C ALA A 238 16.10 -15.14 3.25
N ALA A 239 16.56 -14.68 2.08
CA ALA A 239 17.97 -14.39 1.83
C ALA A 239 18.50 -13.24 2.73
N ALA A 240 17.69 -12.21 2.96
CA ALA A 240 18.04 -11.12 3.87
C ALA A 240 18.22 -11.65 5.31
N ARG A 241 17.29 -12.46 5.80
CA ARG A 241 17.36 -13.06 7.15
C ARG A 241 18.54 -14.01 7.30
N ALA A 242 18.87 -14.80 6.27
CA ALA A 242 20.03 -15.68 6.27
C ALA A 242 21.36 -14.91 6.44
N ARG A 243 21.39 -13.62 6.05
CA ARG A 243 22.52 -12.70 6.26
C ARG A 243 22.42 -11.88 7.56
N GLY A 244 21.43 -12.15 8.41
CA GLY A 244 21.18 -11.38 9.64
C GLY A 244 20.57 -9.99 9.42
N LEU A 245 20.13 -9.67 8.19
CA LEU A 245 19.49 -8.40 7.89
C LEU A 245 18.03 -8.38 8.36
N ARG A 246 17.52 -7.18 8.65
CA ARG A 246 16.12 -6.98 9.01
C ARG A 246 15.23 -7.05 7.76
N GLY A 247 14.38 -8.08 7.70
CA GLY A 247 13.33 -8.20 6.69
C GLY A 247 12.01 -7.54 7.12
N VAL A 248 11.36 -6.81 6.20
CA VAL A 248 10.03 -6.20 6.37
C VAL A 248 9.10 -6.74 5.28
N ASP A 249 8.06 -7.47 5.67
CA ASP A 249 7.10 -8.03 4.71
C ASP A 249 5.95 -7.08 4.36
N GLY A 250 5.28 -7.38 3.25
CA GLY A 250 4.26 -6.52 2.67
C GLY A 250 2.91 -6.54 3.38
N LEU A 251 2.68 -7.49 4.31
CA LEU A 251 1.39 -7.58 5.00
C LEU A 251 1.17 -6.33 5.85
N GLY A 252 2.22 -5.81 6.50
CA GLY A 252 2.09 -4.59 7.28
C GLY A 252 1.63 -3.40 6.44
N MET A 253 2.11 -3.25 5.19
CA MET A 253 1.65 -2.19 4.29
C MET A 253 0.15 -2.30 4.01
N LEU A 254 -0.36 -3.51 3.72
CA LEU A 254 -1.79 -3.77 3.52
C LEU A 254 -2.63 -3.40 4.75
N LEU A 255 -2.17 -3.80 5.93
CA LEU A 255 -2.86 -3.56 7.20
C LEU A 255 -2.89 -2.07 7.53
N HIS A 256 -1.74 -1.39 7.45
CA HIS A 256 -1.65 0.01 7.83
C HIS A 256 -2.36 0.93 6.83
N GLN A 257 -2.21 0.73 5.52
CA GLN A 257 -2.84 1.64 4.53
C GLN A 257 -4.37 1.77 4.70
N GLY A 258 -5.03 0.72 5.22
CA GLY A 258 -6.49 0.69 5.41
C GLY A 258 -6.99 1.53 6.59
N ARG A 259 -6.11 1.88 7.54
CA ARG A 259 -6.51 2.53 8.80
C ARG A 259 -7.13 3.92 8.58
N ARG A 260 -6.50 4.74 7.72
CA ARG A 260 -6.99 6.10 7.41
C ARG A 260 -8.34 6.08 6.71
N GLY A 261 -8.52 5.19 5.73
CA GLY A 261 -9.82 4.99 5.07
C GLY A 261 -10.89 4.55 6.08
N PHE A 262 -10.58 3.54 6.92
CA PHE A 262 -11.50 3.09 7.96
C PHE A 262 -11.91 4.23 8.91
N GLN A 263 -10.95 5.06 9.34
CA GLN A 263 -11.24 6.22 10.17
C GLN A 263 -12.19 7.20 9.47
N ALA A 264 -11.94 7.52 8.20
CA ALA A 264 -12.78 8.44 7.45
C ALA A 264 -14.22 7.94 7.28
N TRP A 265 -14.41 6.64 7.02
CA TRP A 265 -15.73 6.07 6.73
C TRP A 265 -16.53 5.69 7.98
N PHE A 266 -15.84 5.23 9.01
CA PHE A 266 -16.45 4.62 10.19
C PHE A 266 -16.21 5.38 11.48
N GLY A 267 -15.30 6.37 11.48
CA GLY A 267 -15.11 7.33 12.58
C GLY A 267 -14.17 6.87 13.70
N ALA A 268 -13.58 5.67 13.60
CA ALA A 268 -12.60 5.16 14.58
C ALA A 268 -11.26 4.92 13.90
N MET A 269 -10.14 5.27 14.54
CA MET A 269 -8.80 4.90 14.06
C MET A 269 -8.47 3.50 14.56
N PRO A 270 -8.36 2.48 13.70
CA PRO A 270 -8.05 1.14 14.16
C PRO A 270 -6.55 0.98 14.45
N SER A 271 -6.23 0.06 15.35
CA SER A 271 -4.87 -0.43 15.60
C SER A 271 -4.54 -1.63 14.71
N VAL A 272 -3.25 -1.78 14.41
CA VAL A 272 -2.69 -3.02 13.88
C VAL A 272 -1.92 -3.66 15.02
N ASP A 273 -2.40 -4.81 15.48
CA ASP A 273 -1.81 -5.60 16.55
C ASP A 273 -1.48 -7.02 16.08
N ALA A 274 -0.75 -7.76 16.90
CA ALA A 274 -0.29 -9.11 16.57
C ALA A 274 -1.46 -10.08 16.31
N GLU A 275 -2.58 -9.91 17.02
CA GLU A 275 -3.77 -10.74 16.83
C GLU A 275 -4.41 -10.48 15.45
N LEU A 276 -4.63 -9.21 15.09
CA LEU A 276 -5.16 -8.83 13.77
C LEU A 276 -4.25 -9.36 12.66
N ARG A 277 -2.94 -9.15 12.82
CA ARG A 277 -1.95 -9.63 11.88
C ARG A 277 -2.04 -11.14 11.71
N GLY A 278 -2.12 -11.90 12.80
CA GLY A 278 -2.28 -13.35 12.79
C GLY A 278 -3.58 -13.79 12.10
N LEU A 279 -4.69 -13.13 12.37
CA LEU A 279 -5.99 -13.41 11.75
C LEU A 279 -5.98 -13.18 10.25
N ILE A 280 -5.30 -12.15 9.75
CA ILE A 280 -5.19 -11.90 8.29
C ILE A 280 -4.14 -12.83 7.66
N ALA A 281 -3.02 -13.08 8.35
CA ALA A 281 -1.96 -13.97 7.88
C ALA A 281 -2.43 -15.42 7.73
N ALA A 282 -3.34 -15.90 8.58
CA ALA A 282 -3.90 -17.25 8.51
C ALA A 282 -4.66 -17.54 7.18
N ASP A 283 -5.02 -16.50 6.43
CA ASP A 283 -5.65 -16.60 5.12
C ASP A 283 -4.63 -16.66 3.96
N ILE A 284 -3.35 -16.51 4.26
CA ILE A 284 -2.26 -16.54 3.28
C ILE A 284 -1.77 -17.98 3.19
N PRO A 285 -1.81 -18.61 2.00
CA PRO A 285 -1.33 -19.97 1.85
C PRO A 285 0.11 -20.10 2.36
N PRO A 286 0.42 -21.14 3.17
CA PRO A 286 1.80 -21.45 3.46
C PRO A 286 2.55 -21.77 2.16
N ARG A 287 3.87 -21.56 2.19
CA ARG A 287 4.76 -21.99 1.11
C ARG A 287 4.86 -23.50 1.03
#